data_AF-A0A9R0TR49-F1
#
_entry.id   AF-A0A9R0TR49-F1
#
_cell.length_a   1.000
_cell.length_b   1.000
_cell.length_c   1.000
_cell.angle_alpha   90.00
_cell.angle_beta   90.00
_cell.angle_gamma   90.00
#
_symmetry.space_group_name_H-M   'P 1'
#
loop_
_entity.id
_entity.type
_entity.pdbx_description
1 polymer ?
#
loop_
_entity_poly.entity_id
_entity_poly.type
_entity_poly.pdbx_seq_one_letter_code
_entity_poly.pdbx_strand_id
1 'polypeptide(L)'
;MLPWSLRSAARRLAAATRAAGSAAVAAPAPWQERPPAVEDREERAAVWEDDHWPRRRPRRSDFSCTTKASTDHSGLTRQLLDFQHDTVDETDGGYDPFSQLKERFTDFKQRNYVENFTNYQKLAEQQTPEFMVVACADSRVCPTSILGLQPGDAFTVRNVANLVPPYEHGASETTAALEFAVNSLQVPNVLVVGHSRCGGIQALMSMKSKKDDRSSRTFIRDWVSLGKSARLSTEAAAGNLSFESQCRHCEKESINSSLLNLLTYPWIEERVKEGNLNLHGGYYNFIDCTFEKWTLVYRPGLEGGSKYAIKNRSTWS
;
A
#
# COMPACT_ATOMS: atom_id res chain seq x y z
N MET A 1 -27.33 -40.56 -1.37
CA MET A 1 -28.31 -40.02 -2.33
C MET A 1 -28.34 -38.51 -2.17
N LEU A 2 -27.91 -37.76 -3.19
CA LEU A 2 -27.74 -36.30 -3.16
C LEU A 2 -29.02 -35.57 -3.67
N PRO A 3 -29.38 -34.40 -3.10
CA PRO A 3 -30.63 -33.71 -3.40
C PRO A 3 -30.67 -33.04 -4.79
N TRP A 4 -31.89 -32.86 -5.30
CA TRP A 4 -32.28 -32.50 -6.67
C TRP A 4 -31.69 -31.18 -7.23
N SER A 5 -31.17 -30.27 -6.39
CA SER A 5 -30.70 -28.94 -6.81
C SER A 5 -29.32 -28.92 -7.51
N LEU A 6 -28.60 -30.04 -7.56
CA LEU A 6 -27.29 -30.15 -8.23
C LEU A 6 -27.35 -30.76 -9.65
N ARG A 7 -28.53 -31.20 -10.13
CA ARG A 7 -28.69 -31.74 -11.50
C ARG A 7 -29.14 -30.70 -12.54
N SER A 8 -29.61 -29.52 -12.10
CA SER A 8 -30.08 -28.44 -12.98
C SER A 8 -29.01 -27.41 -13.35
N ALA A 9 -27.92 -27.30 -12.59
CA ALA A 9 -26.77 -26.44 -12.92
C ALA A 9 -25.82 -27.08 -13.96
N ALA A 10 -25.68 -28.40 -13.96
CA ALA A 10 -24.79 -29.12 -14.88
C ALA A 10 -25.34 -29.25 -16.32
N ARG A 11 -26.63 -28.97 -16.56
CA ARG A 11 -27.23 -28.99 -17.92
C ARG A 11 -27.25 -27.63 -18.62
N ARG A 12 -26.91 -26.53 -17.93
CA ARG A 12 -26.81 -25.20 -18.55
C ARG A 12 -25.38 -24.80 -18.94
N LEU A 13 -24.36 -25.54 -18.51
CA LEU A 13 -22.97 -25.38 -18.99
C LEU A 13 -22.64 -26.17 -20.27
N ALA A 14 -23.45 -27.17 -20.64
CA ALA A 14 -23.20 -28.02 -21.82
C ALA A 14 -23.90 -27.56 -23.12
N ALA A 15 -24.70 -26.48 -23.05
CA ALA A 15 -25.46 -25.95 -24.20
C ALA A 15 -24.91 -24.62 -24.75
N ALA A 16 -23.87 -24.05 -24.13
CA ALA A 16 -23.21 -22.82 -24.60
C ALA A 16 -21.94 -23.07 -25.44
N THR A 17 -21.53 -24.33 -25.63
CA THR A 17 -20.33 -24.74 -26.40
C THR A 17 -20.65 -25.26 -27.80
N ARG A 18 -21.81 -24.91 -28.39
CA ARG A 18 -22.20 -25.40 -29.72
C ARG A 18 -22.80 -24.36 -30.67
N ALA A 19 -22.46 -23.09 -30.52
CA ALA A 19 -22.84 -22.04 -31.47
C ALA A 19 -21.77 -20.93 -31.58
N ALA A 20 -20.73 -21.17 -32.40
CA ALA A 20 -19.95 -20.14 -33.09
C ALA A 20 -18.88 -20.83 -33.97
N GLY A 21 -19.27 -21.27 -35.16
CA GLY A 21 -18.36 -21.68 -36.21
C GLY A 21 -18.28 -20.61 -37.30
N SER A 22 -17.05 -20.35 -37.75
CA SER A 22 -16.66 -19.71 -39.01
C SER A 22 -16.82 -18.19 -39.18
N ALA A 23 -15.74 -17.46 -38.90
CA ALA A 23 -15.31 -16.30 -39.69
C ALA A 23 -13.78 -16.21 -39.60
N ALA A 24 -13.09 -16.59 -40.66
CA ALA A 24 -11.65 -16.42 -40.82
C ALA A 24 -11.35 -14.95 -41.14
N VAL A 25 -10.53 -14.30 -40.31
CA VAL A 25 -9.91 -13.01 -40.59
C VAL A 25 -8.42 -13.13 -40.27
N ALA A 26 -7.61 -12.69 -41.24
CA ALA A 26 -6.18 -12.91 -41.36
C ALA A 26 -5.35 -12.44 -40.15
N ALA A 27 -4.32 -13.23 -39.81
CA ALA A 27 -3.30 -12.90 -38.82
C ALA A 27 -2.33 -11.84 -39.36
N PRO A 28 -1.89 -10.87 -38.53
CA PRO A 28 -0.82 -9.94 -38.90
C PRO A 28 0.55 -10.65 -38.93
N ALA A 29 1.39 -10.24 -39.89
CA ALA A 29 2.72 -10.80 -40.13
C ALA A 29 3.66 -10.67 -38.91
N PRO A 30 4.59 -11.61 -38.71
CA PRO A 30 5.56 -11.57 -37.62
C PRO A 30 6.60 -10.46 -37.84
N TRP A 31 6.87 -9.73 -36.76
CA TRP A 31 7.95 -8.75 -36.66
C TRP A 31 9.30 -9.45 -36.82
N GLN A 32 10.03 -9.12 -37.88
CA GLN A 32 11.44 -9.50 -38.05
C GLN A 32 12.31 -8.51 -37.28
N GLU A 33 12.94 -8.98 -36.21
CA GLU A 33 14.03 -8.27 -35.55
C GLU A 33 15.26 -8.24 -36.49
N ARG A 34 15.75 -7.02 -36.79
CA ARG A 34 17.06 -6.85 -37.42
C ARG A 34 18.14 -7.01 -36.33
N PRO A 35 19.16 -7.86 -36.53
CA PRO A 35 20.28 -7.92 -35.59
C PRO A 35 21.17 -6.66 -35.75
N PRO A 36 21.74 -6.11 -34.67
CA PRO A 36 22.81 -5.14 -34.77
C PRO A 36 24.11 -5.83 -35.24
N ALA A 37 24.89 -5.11 -36.03
CA ALA A 37 26.17 -5.53 -36.56
C ALA A 37 27.16 -5.83 -35.42
N VAL A 38 27.79 -7.00 -35.50
CA VAL A 38 28.94 -7.40 -34.67
C VAL A 38 30.19 -6.98 -35.44
N GLU A 39 30.98 -6.06 -34.87
CA GLU A 39 32.37 -5.86 -35.27
C GLU A 39 33.26 -6.82 -34.47
N ASP A 40 34.10 -7.53 -35.21
CA ASP A 40 35.08 -8.48 -34.74
C ASP A 40 36.13 -7.83 -33.83
N ARG A 41 36.40 -8.47 -32.69
CA ARG A 41 37.76 -8.48 -32.15
C ARG A 41 38.03 -9.78 -31.40
N GLU A 42 38.97 -10.54 -31.97
CA GLU A 42 39.60 -11.72 -31.39
C GLU A 42 40.17 -11.43 -30.00
N GLU A 43 40.02 -12.37 -29.06
CA GLU A 43 41.16 -12.89 -28.28
C GLU A 43 40.80 -14.16 -27.48
N ARG A 44 41.40 -15.27 -27.94
CA ARG A 44 42.00 -16.42 -27.23
C ARG A 44 41.22 -17.17 -26.13
N ALA A 45 41.05 -18.45 -26.43
CA ALA A 45 40.61 -19.54 -25.57
C ALA A 45 41.58 -19.86 -24.40
N ALA A 46 41.00 -20.32 -23.29
CA ALA A 46 41.60 -21.31 -22.41
C ALA A 46 40.49 -22.22 -21.84
N VAL A 47 40.55 -23.50 -22.22
CA VAL A 47 39.77 -24.63 -21.69
C VAL A 47 40.48 -25.16 -20.46
N TRP A 48 39.79 -25.39 -19.33
CA TRP A 48 40.11 -26.44 -18.34
C TRP A 48 38.83 -26.94 -17.66
N GLU A 49 38.84 -28.24 -17.37
CA GLU A 49 37.75 -29.17 -17.02
C GLU A 49 37.24 -29.07 -15.57
N ASP A 50 36.24 -29.94 -15.33
CA ASP A 50 35.34 -30.19 -14.20
C ASP A 50 35.85 -30.13 -12.74
N ASP A 51 34.82 -30.00 -11.90
CA ASP A 51 34.63 -30.58 -10.57
C ASP A 51 34.81 -29.74 -9.28
N HIS A 52 33.74 -29.84 -8.46
CA HIS A 52 33.60 -29.55 -7.03
C HIS A 52 33.11 -28.15 -6.60
N TRP A 53 31.81 -28.09 -6.26
CA TRP A 53 31.13 -26.95 -5.62
C TRP A 53 31.20 -27.03 -4.08
N PRO A 54 31.80 -26.04 -3.38
CA PRO A 54 31.41 -25.72 -2.02
C PRO A 54 30.66 -24.38 -1.96
N ARG A 55 29.57 -24.43 -1.19
CA ARG A 55 28.65 -23.34 -0.84
C ARG A 55 29.37 -21.99 -0.60
N ARG A 56 29.11 -20.99 -1.46
CA ARG A 56 29.37 -19.58 -1.16
C ARG A 56 28.05 -18.81 -1.11
N ARG A 57 27.78 -18.17 0.04
CA ARG A 57 26.69 -17.21 0.23
C ARG A 57 26.86 -16.04 -0.76
N PRO A 58 25.81 -15.50 -1.38
CA PRO A 58 25.94 -14.27 -2.15
C PRO A 58 26.30 -13.12 -1.22
N ARG A 59 27.25 -12.27 -1.68
CA ARG A 59 27.63 -11.03 -1.01
C ARG A 59 26.41 -10.11 -0.90
N ARG A 60 26.18 -9.58 0.31
CA ARG A 60 25.33 -8.40 0.53
C ARG A 60 25.79 -7.28 -0.41
N SER A 61 24.89 -6.75 -1.23
CA SER A 61 25.06 -5.43 -1.80
C SER A 61 24.75 -4.42 -0.71
N ASP A 62 25.78 -3.75 -0.21
CA ASP A 62 25.67 -2.69 0.78
C ASP A 62 25.03 -1.44 0.14
N PHE A 63 23.69 -1.42 0.09
CA PHE A 63 22.92 -0.18 0.05
C PHE A 63 22.31 0.05 1.43
N SER A 64 23.18 0.36 2.41
CA SER A 64 22.77 0.93 3.69
C SER A 64 22.60 2.44 3.50
N CYS A 65 21.39 2.88 3.14
CA CYS A 65 21.05 4.29 3.21
C CYS A 65 20.86 4.68 4.68
N THR A 66 21.93 5.11 5.35
CA THR A 66 21.80 5.75 6.66
C THR A 66 21.24 7.16 6.44
N THR A 67 19.92 7.30 6.58
CA THR A 67 19.24 8.59 6.41
C THR A 67 19.48 9.44 7.65
N LYS A 68 20.61 10.13 7.70
CA LYS A 68 20.87 11.13 8.75
C LYS A 68 20.06 12.39 8.46
N ALA A 69 19.36 12.93 9.45
CA ALA A 69 18.80 14.27 9.30
C ALA A 69 19.96 15.28 9.24
N SER A 70 19.79 16.36 8.46
CA SER A 70 20.80 17.42 8.37
C SER A 70 21.06 18.04 9.74
N THR A 71 22.32 18.16 10.14
CA THR A 71 22.74 18.77 11.42
C THR A 71 22.84 20.30 11.37
N ASP A 72 22.74 20.91 10.19
CA ASP A 72 22.93 22.36 10.02
C ASP A 72 21.61 23.13 10.13
N HIS A 73 21.38 23.76 11.29
CA HIS A 73 20.22 24.60 11.55
C HIS A 73 20.54 26.09 11.79
N SER A 74 21.81 26.51 11.84
CA SER A 74 22.15 27.88 12.27
C SER A 74 22.57 28.84 11.15
N GLY A 75 22.79 28.37 9.93
CA GLY A 75 23.33 29.21 8.83
C GLY A 75 22.27 29.83 7.92
N LEU A 76 21.38 29.00 7.35
CA LEU A 76 20.50 29.41 6.25
C LEU A 76 19.27 30.22 6.71
N THR A 77 18.74 29.94 7.89
CA THR A 77 17.55 30.65 8.40
C THR A 77 17.84 32.11 8.71
N ARG A 78 19.11 32.46 9.01
CA ARG A 78 19.51 33.85 9.30
C ARG A 78 19.59 34.72 8.05
N GLN A 79 19.92 34.14 6.89
CA GLN A 79 20.00 34.86 5.61
C GLN A 79 18.63 35.16 4.96
N LEU A 80 17.56 34.49 5.40
CA LEU A 80 16.20 34.72 4.88
C LEU A 80 15.37 35.70 5.74
N LEU A 81 15.85 36.07 6.93
CA LEU A 81 15.18 37.03 7.81
C LEU A 81 15.41 38.49 7.42
N ASP A 82 16.26 38.76 6.43
CA ASP A 82 16.51 40.11 5.90
C ASP A 82 15.50 40.54 4.81
N PHE A 83 14.60 39.65 4.38
CA PHE A 83 13.39 40.08 3.67
C PHE A 83 12.37 40.56 4.71
N GLN A 84 12.49 41.83 5.07
CA GLN A 84 11.50 42.56 5.85
C GLN A 84 10.11 42.37 5.23
N HIS A 85 9.31 41.51 5.83
CA HIS A 85 7.87 41.57 5.67
C HIS A 85 7.39 42.61 6.67
N ASP A 86 6.93 43.76 6.18
CA ASP A 86 6.09 44.66 6.94
C ASP A 86 4.93 43.82 7.47
N THR A 87 4.98 43.51 8.76
CA THR A 87 3.89 42.82 9.45
C THR A 87 2.91 43.91 9.83
N VAL A 88 1.91 44.10 8.97
CA VAL A 88 0.72 44.86 9.33
C VAL A 88 0.01 44.04 10.40
N ASP A 89 0.11 44.49 11.65
CA ASP A 89 -0.57 43.90 12.79
C ASP A 89 -2.06 44.29 12.72
N GLU A 90 -2.80 43.69 11.80
CA GLU A 90 -4.26 43.76 11.79
C GLU A 90 -4.78 42.81 12.87
N THR A 91 -4.85 43.31 14.11
CA THR A 91 -5.59 42.68 15.18
C THR A 91 -7.09 42.92 14.99
N ASP A 92 -7.67 42.24 14.00
CA ASP A 92 -9.12 42.01 14.03
C ASP A 92 -9.39 40.90 15.06
N GLY A 93 -10.32 41.13 15.99
CA GLY A 93 -10.63 40.26 17.13
C GLY A 93 -11.30 38.93 16.76
N GLY A 94 -11.01 38.42 15.57
CA GLY A 94 -11.50 37.16 15.02
C GLY A 94 -10.76 35.96 15.60
N TYR A 95 -11.48 34.83 15.66
CA TYR A 95 -10.91 33.53 15.98
C TYR A 95 -9.84 33.15 14.94
N ASP A 96 -8.58 33.07 15.36
CA ASP A 96 -7.49 32.51 14.56
C ASP A 96 -7.27 31.02 14.91
N PRO A 97 -7.58 30.07 14.00
CA PRO A 97 -7.32 28.65 14.21
C PRO A 97 -5.83 28.32 14.45
N PHE A 98 -4.91 29.13 13.91
CA PHE A 98 -3.46 28.90 14.06
C PHE A 98 -2.96 29.22 15.46
N SER A 99 -3.62 30.14 16.18
CA SER A 99 -3.33 30.40 17.59
C SER A 99 -3.52 29.14 18.44
N GLN A 100 -4.57 28.36 18.20
CA GLN A 100 -4.72 27.05 18.87
C GLN A 100 -3.68 26.02 18.45
N LEU A 101 -3.29 25.99 17.17
CA LEU A 101 -2.23 25.09 16.71
C LEU A 101 -0.88 25.43 17.35
N LYS A 102 -0.59 26.73 17.52
CA LYS A 102 0.60 27.22 18.24
C LYS A 102 0.57 26.78 19.70
N GLU A 103 -0.55 26.93 20.38
CA GLU A 103 -0.72 26.46 21.76
C GLU A 103 -0.50 24.94 21.86
N ARG A 104 -1.14 24.15 20.99
CA ARG A 104 -0.97 22.68 20.94
C ARG A 104 0.48 22.27 20.67
N PHE A 105 1.19 22.99 19.80
CA PHE A 105 2.60 22.72 19.54
C PHE A 105 3.48 23.07 20.74
N THR A 106 3.24 24.20 21.40
CA THR A 106 3.95 24.56 22.63
C THR A 106 3.71 23.51 23.72
N ASP A 107 2.48 23.04 23.88
CA ASP A 107 2.14 21.95 24.81
C ASP A 107 2.86 20.65 24.46
N PHE A 108 2.86 20.24 23.19
CA PHE A 108 3.64 19.09 22.71
C PHE A 108 5.14 19.26 23.00
N LYS A 109 5.69 20.44 22.78
CA LYS A 109 7.11 20.71 23.06
C LYS A 109 7.43 20.49 24.53
N GLN A 110 6.59 20.98 25.44
CA GLN A 110 6.84 20.83 26.87
C GLN A 110 6.61 19.39 27.34
N ARG A 111 5.46 18.80 27.03
CA ARG A 111 5.04 17.51 27.60
C ARG A 111 5.60 16.29 26.87
N ASN A 112 5.90 16.39 25.58
CA ASN A 112 6.41 15.25 24.81
C ASN A 112 7.90 15.41 24.51
N TYR A 113 8.29 16.54 23.90
CA TYR A 113 9.66 16.73 23.44
C TYR A 113 10.66 16.91 24.59
N VAL A 114 10.43 17.85 25.51
CA VAL A 114 11.35 18.13 26.62
C VAL A 114 11.41 16.95 27.60
N GLU A 115 10.26 16.35 27.95
CA GLU A 115 10.23 15.18 28.84
C GLU A 115 10.94 13.95 28.24
N ASN A 116 10.93 13.78 26.91
CA ASN A 116 11.58 12.67 26.22
C ASN A 116 12.80 13.11 25.38
N PHE A 117 13.48 14.18 25.81
CA PHE A 117 14.50 14.86 25.00
C PHE A 117 15.57 13.91 24.42
N THR A 118 16.08 12.98 25.23
CA THR A 118 17.07 12.00 24.78
C THR A 118 16.57 11.10 23.64
N ASN A 119 15.29 10.72 23.64
CA ASN A 119 14.72 9.93 22.55
C ASN A 119 14.63 10.77 21.27
N TYR A 120 14.19 12.02 21.37
CA TYR A 120 14.15 12.93 20.22
C TYR A 120 15.53 13.27 19.68
N GLN A 121 16.57 13.34 20.51
CA GLN A 121 17.95 13.48 20.03
C GLN A 121 18.39 12.28 19.18
N LYS A 122 18.09 11.06 19.62
CA LYS A 122 18.35 9.84 18.83
C LYS A 122 17.57 9.86 17.51
N LEU A 123 16.29 10.24 17.55
CA LEU A 123 15.45 10.35 16.35
C LEU A 123 15.93 11.44 15.38
N ALA A 124 16.57 12.49 15.90
CA ALA A 124 17.18 13.51 15.05
C ALA A 124 18.40 12.97 14.29
N GLU A 125 19.09 11.95 14.81
CA GLU A 125 20.20 11.31 14.09
C GLU A 125 19.68 10.33 13.04
N GLN A 126 18.71 9.47 13.38
CA GLN A 126 18.18 8.46 12.47
C GLN A 126 16.80 7.95 12.93
N GLN A 127 15.97 7.55 11.96
CA GLN A 127 14.75 6.76 12.19
C GLN A 127 14.96 5.27 11.90
N THR A 128 14.36 4.40 12.71
CA THR A 128 14.37 2.93 12.53
C THR A 128 12.98 2.33 12.84
N PRO A 129 11.96 2.68 12.05
CA PRO A 129 10.58 2.26 12.33
C PRO A 129 10.38 0.75 12.17
N GLU A 130 9.60 0.17 13.08
CA GLU A 130 9.20 -1.24 13.03
C GLU A 130 8.06 -1.48 12.03
N PHE A 131 7.35 -0.41 11.65
CA PHE A 131 6.18 -0.47 10.79
C PHE A 131 6.27 0.52 9.62
N MET A 132 5.84 0.08 8.44
CA MET A 132 5.24 0.93 7.43
C MET A 132 3.72 0.85 7.58
N VAL A 133 3.04 2.00 7.70
CA VAL A 133 1.59 2.07 7.83
C VAL A 133 0.98 2.78 6.63
N VAL A 134 0.06 2.10 5.94
CA VAL A 134 -0.81 2.69 4.91
C VAL A 134 -2.18 2.88 5.53
N ALA A 135 -2.58 4.13 5.77
CA ALA A 135 -3.85 4.46 6.42
C ALA A 135 -4.69 5.44 5.60
N CYS A 136 -5.94 5.64 6.01
CA CYS A 136 -6.82 6.56 5.31
C CYS A 136 -6.50 8.02 5.69
N ALA A 137 -6.65 8.93 4.73
CA ALA A 137 -6.57 10.38 4.94
C ALA A 137 -7.72 10.93 5.81
N ASP A 138 -8.74 10.12 6.12
CA ASP A 138 -9.87 10.47 6.97
C ASP A 138 -9.40 11.00 8.35
N SER A 139 -9.92 12.17 8.73
CA SER A 139 -9.47 12.91 9.92
C SER A 139 -9.69 12.17 11.25
N ARG A 140 -10.53 11.14 11.26
CA ARG A 140 -10.92 10.39 12.48
C ARG A 140 -9.99 9.22 12.81
N VAL A 141 -9.10 8.84 11.88
CA VAL A 141 -8.38 7.55 11.93
C VAL A 141 -6.86 7.72 11.81
N CYS A 142 -6.31 8.75 12.46
CA CYS A 142 -4.87 8.95 12.52
C CYS A 142 -4.20 7.72 13.17
N PRO A 143 -3.35 6.95 12.45
CA PRO A 143 -2.79 5.70 12.96
C PRO A 143 -1.97 5.91 14.24
N THR A 144 -1.22 7.01 14.32
CA THR A 144 -0.45 7.39 15.51
C THR A 144 -1.35 7.49 16.75
N SER A 145 -2.50 8.15 16.63
CA SER A 145 -3.42 8.33 17.75
C SER A 145 -4.16 7.05 18.13
N ILE A 146 -4.69 6.32 17.14
CA ILE A 146 -5.56 5.16 17.42
C ILE A 146 -4.77 3.90 17.83
N LEU A 147 -3.48 3.80 17.48
CA LEU A 147 -2.60 2.69 17.86
C LEU A 147 -1.58 3.06 18.93
N GLY A 148 -1.56 4.31 19.41
CA GLY A 148 -0.62 4.77 20.43
C GLY A 148 0.83 4.81 19.99
N LEU A 149 1.09 4.91 18.67
CA LEU A 149 2.45 4.91 18.13
C LEU A 149 3.21 6.16 18.60
N GLN A 150 4.46 5.97 18.99
CA GLN A 150 5.38 7.03 19.34
C GLN A 150 6.17 7.51 18.12
N PRO A 151 6.78 8.71 18.17
CA PRO A 151 7.70 9.16 17.15
C PRO A 151 8.81 8.12 16.91
N GLY A 152 9.00 7.74 15.66
CA GLY A 152 9.97 6.71 15.27
C GLY A 152 9.38 5.30 15.11
N ASP A 153 8.19 5.01 15.62
CA ASP A 153 7.61 3.64 15.56
C ASP A 153 7.16 3.24 14.16
N ALA A 154 6.64 4.21 13.38
CA ALA A 154 6.04 3.93 12.08
C ALA A 154 6.37 4.99 11.02
N PHE A 155 6.80 4.53 9.85
CA PHE A 155 6.79 5.32 8.62
C PHE A 155 5.38 5.25 8.02
N THR A 156 4.72 6.39 7.80
CA THR A 156 3.28 6.39 7.49
C THR A 156 2.97 7.12 6.19
N VAL A 157 2.16 6.51 5.33
CA VAL A 157 1.49 7.19 4.21
C VAL A 157 -0.02 7.17 4.44
N ARG A 158 -0.68 8.30 4.12
CA ARG A 158 -2.14 8.45 4.25
C ARG A 158 -2.73 8.88 2.93
N ASN A 159 -3.65 8.10 2.38
CA ASN A 159 -4.34 8.39 1.12
C ASN A 159 -5.85 8.09 1.24
N VAL A 160 -6.64 8.48 0.24
CA VAL A 160 -8.09 8.23 0.27
C VAL A 160 -8.37 6.73 0.21
N ALA A 161 -9.08 6.20 1.21
CA ALA A 161 -9.43 4.77 1.32
C ALA A 161 -8.24 3.80 1.47
N ASN A 162 -7.08 4.27 1.97
CA ASN A 162 -5.94 3.43 2.35
C ASN A 162 -5.56 2.38 1.29
N LEU A 163 -5.62 2.78 0.03
CA LEU A 163 -5.40 1.89 -1.11
C LEU A 163 -3.91 1.78 -1.41
N VAL A 164 -3.48 0.57 -1.75
CA VAL A 164 -2.16 0.32 -2.33
C VAL A 164 -2.34 0.06 -3.82
N PRO A 165 -1.81 0.91 -4.73
CA PRO A 165 -1.81 0.61 -6.15
C PRO A 165 -0.90 -0.60 -6.45
N PRO A 166 -1.19 -1.43 -7.46
CA PRO A 166 -0.27 -2.47 -7.87
C PRO A 166 0.95 -1.87 -8.60
N TYR A 167 2.06 -2.59 -8.59
CA TYR A 167 3.38 -2.12 -9.05
C TYR A 167 3.35 -1.52 -10.47
N GLU A 168 2.57 -2.10 -11.38
CA GLU A 168 2.43 -1.66 -12.78
C GLU A 168 1.83 -0.24 -12.94
N HIS A 169 1.19 0.31 -11.90
CA HIS A 169 0.65 1.67 -11.96
C HIS A 169 1.73 2.75 -11.89
N GLY A 170 2.98 2.38 -11.56
CA GLY A 170 4.12 3.29 -11.57
C GLY A 170 4.20 4.21 -10.34
N ALA A 171 4.73 5.41 -10.55
CA ALA A 171 5.05 6.34 -9.46
C ALA A 171 3.78 6.96 -8.84
N SER A 172 3.73 6.94 -7.51
CA SER A 172 2.74 7.59 -6.65
C SER A 172 3.37 7.86 -5.28
N GLU A 173 2.73 8.66 -4.43
CA GLU A 173 3.19 8.89 -3.05
C GLU A 173 3.27 7.56 -2.29
N THR A 174 2.36 6.62 -2.57
CA THR A 174 2.33 5.31 -1.91
C THR A 174 3.46 4.40 -2.40
N THR A 175 3.74 4.36 -3.71
CA THR A 175 4.80 3.49 -4.25
C THR A 175 6.19 3.96 -3.83
N ALA A 176 6.44 5.28 -3.84
CA ALA A 176 7.68 5.86 -3.34
C ALA A 176 7.87 5.64 -1.83
N ALA A 177 6.80 5.80 -1.04
CA ALA A 177 6.84 5.53 0.40
C ALA A 177 7.13 4.05 0.72
N LEU A 178 6.52 3.12 -0.02
CA LEU A 178 6.77 1.69 0.15
C LEU A 178 8.21 1.32 -0.22
N GLU A 179 8.72 1.84 -1.34
CA GLU A 179 10.11 1.60 -1.76
C GLU A 179 11.08 2.11 -0.70
N PHE A 180 10.89 3.34 -0.20
CA PHE A 180 11.75 3.89 0.83
C PHE A 180 11.65 3.11 2.15
N ALA A 181 10.45 2.78 2.62
CA ALA A 181 10.28 2.06 3.88
C ALA A 181 10.86 0.65 3.83
N VAL A 182 10.64 -0.10 2.74
CA VAL A 182 11.09 -1.49 2.65
C VAL A 182 12.55 -1.59 2.22
N ASN A 183 12.99 -0.81 1.22
CA ASN A 183 14.34 -0.96 0.69
C ASN A 183 15.37 -0.15 1.48
N SER A 184 15.04 1.09 1.88
CA SER A 184 15.96 1.96 2.61
C SER A 184 15.87 1.77 4.12
N LEU A 185 14.68 1.88 4.71
CA LEU A 185 14.49 1.73 6.17
C LEU A 185 14.44 0.27 6.62
N GLN A 186 14.19 -0.67 5.70
CA GLN A 186 14.11 -2.10 5.97
C GLN A 186 13.11 -2.48 7.06
N VAL A 187 11.95 -1.81 7.06
CA VAL A 187 10.89 -2.10 8.03
C VAL A 187 10.51 -3.59 7.98
N PRO A 188 10.33 -4.25 9.14
CA PRO A 188 9.93 -5.66 9.18
C PRO A 188 8.43 -5.90 8.98
N ASN A 189 7.60 -4.85 9.09
CA ASN A 189 6.14 -4.97 9.02
C ASN A 189 5.53 -3.90 8.11
N VAL A 190 4.58 -4.31 7.24
CA VAL A 190 3.68 -3.39 6.53
C VAL A 190 2.25 -3.62 7.05
N LEU A 191 1.59 -2.57 7.53
CA LEU A 191 0.23 -2.60 8.03
C LEU A 191 -0.68 -1.70 7.17
N VAL A 192 -1.67 -2.29 6.52
CA VAL A 192 -2.72 -1.56 5.79
C VAL A 192 -3.93 -1.42 6.71
N VAL A 193 -4.27 -0.19 7.10
CA VAL A 193 -5.35 0.12 8.04
C VAL A 193 -6.54 0.74 7.31
N GLY A 194 -7.61 -0.03 7.16
CA GLY A 194 -8.93 0.47 6.79
C GLY A 194 -9.78 0.81 8.00
N HIS A 195 -10.97 1.35 7.76
CA HIS A 195 -11.83 1.82 8.83
C HIS A 195 -13.32 1.83 8.48
N SER A 196 -14.17 1.89 9.50
CA SER A 196 -15.61 2.03 9.37
C SER A 196 -16.02 3.35 8.71
N ARG A 197 -17.10 3.35 7.91
CA ARG A 197 -17.71 4.53 7.28
C ARG A 197 -16.72 5.32 6.42
N CYS A 198 -15.94 4.59 5.62
CA CYS A 198 -14.96 5.20 4.73
C CYS A 198 -15.62 5.86 3.52
N GLY A 199 -15.50 7.19 3.40
CA GLY A 199 -16.08 7.94 2.28
C GLY A 199 -15.51 7.53 0.91
N GLY A 200 -14.23 7.16 0.83
CA GLY A 200 -13.62 6.69 -0.42
C GLY A 200 -14.15 5.31 -0.86
N ILE A 201 -14.39 4.39 0.10
CA ILE A 201 -15.02 3.10 -0.20
C ILE A 201 -16.50 3.28 -0.56
N GLN A 202 -17.21 4.19 0.11
CA GLN A 202 -18.57 4.54 -0.27
C GLN A 202 -18.64 5.09 -1.70
N ALA A 203 -17.70 5.96 -2.09
CA ALA A 203 -17.58 6.47 -3.45
C ALA A 203 -17.30 5.34 -4.46
N LEU A 204 -16.40 4.42 -4.13
CA LEU A 204 -16.13 3.22 -4.93
C LEU A 204 -17.38 2.34 -5.13
N MET A 205 -18.10 2.03 -4.06
CA MET A 205 -19.31 1.20 -4.11
C MET A 205 -20.47 1.89 -4.83
N SER A 206 -20.49 3.24 -4.86
CA SER A 206 -21.49 4.02 -5.58
C SER A 206 -21.26 4.06 -7.10
N MET A 207 -20.11 3.61 -7.59
CA MET A 207 -19.84 3.54 -9.03
C MET A 207 -20.72 2.47 -9.68
N LYS A 208 -21.68 2.90 -10.50
CA LYS A 208 -22.56 1.99 -11.25
C LYS A 208 -21.76 1.18 -12.27
N SER A 209 -22.11 -0.10 -12.43
CA SER A 209 -21.52 -1.04 -13.38
C SER A 209 -21.98 -0.85 -14.84
N LYS A 210 -22.85 0.12 -15.13
CA LYS A 210 -23.39 0.35 -16.47
C LYS A 210 -22.72 1.57 -17.13
N LYS A 211 -22.36 1.38 -18.40
CA LYS A 211 -21.94 2.41 -19.37
C LYS A 211 -22.69 3.71 -19.11
N ASP A 212 -21.99 4.73 -18.62
CA ASP A 212 -22.32 6.16 -18.51
C ASP A 212 -21.34 6.67 -17.44
N ASP A 213 -20.34 7.52 -17.66
CA ASP A 213 -20.13 8.56 -18.64
C ASP A 213 -18.61 8.79 -18.68
N ARG A 214 -17.96 8.62 -19.84
CA ARG A 214 -16.51 8.89 -19.99
C ARG A 214 -16.18 10.37 -19.72
N SER A 215 -17.18 11.26 -19.62
CA SER A 215 -17.01 12.69 -19.35
C SER A 215 -16.79 13.04 -17.87
N SER A 216 -17.04 12.13 -16.91
CA SER A 216 -16.91 12.41 -15.47
C SER A 216 -15.65 11.79 -14.82
N ARG A 217 -14.48 11.93 -15.47
CA ARG A 217 -13.21 11.56 -14.83
C ARG A 217 -12.85 12.61 -13.78
N THR A 218 -12.85 12.19 -12.51
CA THR A 218 -12.35 13.00 -11.40
C THR A 218 -11.20 12.25 -10.74
N PHE A 219 -10.27 12.98 -10.10
CA PHE A 219 -9.16 12.36 -9.38
C PHE A 219 -9.64 11.35 -8.34
N ILE A 220 -10.74 11.63 -7.65
CA ILE A 220 -11.34 10.69 -6.69
C ILE A 220 -11.80 9.42 -7.40
N ARG A 221 -12.53 9.54 -8.52
CA ARG A 221 -13.07 8.38 -9.25
C ARG A 221 -11.95 7.50 -9.79
N ASP A 222 -10.94 8.12 -10.37
CA ASP A 222 -9.77 7.41 -10.92
C ASP A 222 -8.96 6.76 -9.78
N TRP A 223 -8.74 7.47 -8.67
CA TRP A 223 -8.04 6.93 -7.50
C TRP A 223 -8.74 5.74 -6.86
N VAL A 224 -10.02 5.88 -6.46
CA VAL A 224 -10.69 4.78 -5.76
C VAL A 224 -10.97 3.59 -6.68
N SER A 225 -10.90 3.77 -8.01
CA SER A 225 -11.00 2.66 -8.97
C SER A 225 -9.88 1.62 -8.83
N LEU A 226 -8.77 1.95 -8.16
CA LEU A 226 -7.76 0.97 -7.73
C LEU A 226 -8.37 -0.15 -6.86
N GLY A 227 -9.44 0.16 -6.11
CA GLY A 227 -10.20 -0.79 -5.30
C GLY A 227 -11.22 -1.62 -6.09
N LYS A 228 -11.24 -1.57 -7.44
CA LYS A 228 -12.24 -2.27 -8.27
C LYS A 228 -12.35 -3.76 -7.96
N SER A 229 -11.23 -4.43 -7.66
CA SER A 229 -11.24 -5.85 -7.28
C SER A 229 -12.07 -6.10 -6.01
N ALA A 230 -11.86 -5.28 -4.97
CA ALA A 230 -12.62 -5.34 -3.73
C ALA A 230 -14.12 -5.07 -3.94
N ARG A 231 -14.45 -4.09 -4.80
CA ARG A 231 -15.85 -3.80 -5.17
C ARG A 231 -16.51 -5.01 -5.83
N LEU A 232 -15.85 -5.64 -6.80
CA LEU A 232 -16.37 -6.83 -7.50
C LEU A 232 -16.52 -8.03 -6.56
N SER A 233 -15.53 -8.27 -5.68
CA SER A 233 -15.60 -9.30 -4.63
C SER A 233 -16.81 -9.06 -3.72
N THR A 234 -17.01 -7.81 -3.30
CA THR A 234 -18.15 -7.40 -2.47
C THR A 234 -19.49 -7.57 -3.17
N GLU A 235 -19.61 -7.17 -4.44
CA GLU A 235 -20.85 -7.34 -5.22
C GLU A 235 -21.22 -8.83 -5.33
N ALA A 236 -20.23 -9.71 -5.47
CA ALA A 236 -20.45 -11.15 -5.53
C ALA A 236 -20.83 -11.76 -4.15
N ALA A 237 -20.18 -11.34 -3.08
CA ALA A 237 -20.35 -11.93 -1.74
C ALA A 237 -21.50 -11.32 -0.92
N ALA A 238 -21.77 -10.03 -1.12
CA ALA A 238 -22.65 -9.21 -0.27
C ALA A 238 -23.64 -8.35 -1.07
N GLY A 239 -23.75 -8.52 -2.39
CA GLY A 239 -24.57 -7.67 -3.26
C GLY A 239 -26.08 -7.67 -2.96
N ASN A 240 -26.58 -8.65 -2.21
CA ASN A 240 -27.96 -8.73 -1.75
C ASN A 240 -28.21 -8.01 -0.40
N LEU A 241 -27.16 -7.52 0.26
CA LEU A 241 -27.27 -6.81 1.54
C LEU A 241 -27.54 -5.32 1.33
N SER A 242 -27.83 -4.60 2.43
CA SER A 242 -27.97 -3.14 2.39
C SER A 242 -26.68 -2.48 1.88
N PHE A 243 -26.81 -1.31 1.25
CA PHE A 243 -25.66 -0.57 0.72
C PHE A 243 -24.60 -0.29 1.79
N GLU A 244 -25.01 -0.02 3.02
CA GLU A 244 -24.10 0.13 4.16
C GLU A 244 -23.33 -1.16 4.47
N SER A 245 -24.02 -2.31 4.47
CA SER A 245 -23.38 -3.60 4.70
C SER A 245 -22.39 -3.96 3.59
N GLN A 246 -22.72 -3.60 2.34
CA GLN A 246 -21.80 -3.72 1.22
C GLN A 246 -20.57 -2.84 1.40
N CYS A 247 -20.75 -1.56 1.79
CA CYS A 247 -19.61 -0.68 2.09
C CYS A 247 -18.72 -1.25 3.20
N ARG A 248 -19.31 -1.71 4.31
CA ARG A 248 -18.57 -2.33 5.42
C ARG A 248 -17.79 -3.58 4.98
N HIS A 249 -18.38 -4.39 4.11
CA HIS A 249 -17.68 -5.55 3.54
C HIS A 249 -16.53 -5.10 2.63
N CYS A 250 -16.78 -4.12 1.74
CA CYS A 250 -15.78 -3.58 0.83
C CYS A 250 -14.62 -2.89 1.54
N GLU A 251 -14.86 -2.24 2.70
CA GLU A 251 -13.80 -1.67 3.53
C GLU A 251 -12.77 -2.73 3.98
N LYS A 252 -13.22 -3.96 4.24
CA LYS A 252 -12.33 -5.08 4.59
C LYS A 252 -11.71 -5.74 3.36
N GLU A 253 -12.49 -5.89 2.29
CA GLU A 253 -12.00 -6.47 1.03
C GLU A 253 -10.98 -5.56 0.32
N SER A 254 -11.05 -4.24 0.51
CA SER A 254 -10.07 -3.29 -0.03
C SER A 254 -8.71 -3.40 0.66
N ILE A 255 -8.69 -3.69 1.96
CA ILE A 255 -7.47 -4.03 2.70
C ILE A 255 -6.87 -5.31 2.10
N ASN A 256 -7.67 -6.36 1.94
CA ASN A 256 -7.21 -7.63 1.37
C ASN A 256 -6.66 -7.44 -0.06
N SER A 257 -7.35 -6.67 -0.89
CA SER A 257 -6.89 -6.34 -2.24
C SER A 257 -5.57 -5.55 -2.22
N SER A 258 -5.43 -4.60 -1.29
CA SER A 258 -4.18 -3.84 -1.11
C SER A 258 -3.02 -4.72 -0.64
N LEU A 259 -3.27 -5.69 0.23
CA LEU A 259 -2.26 -6.68 0.64
C LEU A 259 -1.81 -7.57 -0.53
N LEU A 260 -2.72 -7.92 -1.44
CA LEU A 260 -2.36 -8.63 -2.67
C LEU A 260 -1.60 -7.73 -3.65
N ASN A 261 -1.93 -6.44 -3.74
CA ASN A 261 -1.19 -5.48 -4.55
C ASN A 261 0.24 -5.30 -4.04
N LEU A 262 0.49 -5.33 -2.72
CA LEU A 262 1.86 -5.31 -2.16
C LEU A 262 2.72 -6.46 -2.69
N LEU A 263 2.13 -7.63 -2.98
CA LEU A 263 2.86 -8.77 -3.53
C LEU A 263 3.16 -8.66 -5.03
N THR A 264 2.64 -7.62 -5.71
CA THR A 264 3.02 -7.32 -7.09
C THR A 264 4.35 -6.58 -7.19
N TYR A 265 4.89 -6.09 -6.07
CA TYR A 265 6.20 -5.46 -5.98
C TYR A 265 7.25 -6.56 -5.78
N PRO A 266 8.19 -6.77 -6.74
CA PRO A 266 9.13 -7.91 -6.66
C PRO A 266 9.94 -7.95 -5.35
N TRP A 267 10.40 -6.79 -4.89
CA TRP A 267 11.19 -6.65 -3.65
C TRP A 267 10.37 -6.83 -2.35
N ILE A 268 9.04 -6.65 -2.39
CA ILE A 268 8.17 -7.04 -1.26
C ILE A 268 7.95 -8.55 -1.29
N GLU A 269 7.58 -9.09 -2.46
CA GLU A 269 7.25 -10.50 -2.60
C GLU A 269 8.43 -11.39 -2.18
N GLU A 270 9.65 -11.04 -2.60
CA GLU A 270 10.88 -11.71 -2.22
C GLU A 270 11.10 -11.71 -0.71
N ARG A 271 11.04 -10.55 -0.06
CA ARG A 271 11.23 -10.44 1.40
C ARG A 271 10.16 -11.16 2.20
N VAL A 272 8.92 -11.20 1.72
CA VAL A 272 7.83 -11.99 2.34
C VAL A 272 8.13 -13.48 2.23
N LYS A 273 8.60 -13.96 1.07
CA LYS A 273 8.99 -15.36 0.87
C LYS A 273 10.16 -15.78 1.78
N GLU A 274 11.10 -14.86 2.00
CA GLU A 274 12.24 -15.08 2.90
C GLU A 274 11.89 -14.97 4.39
N GLY A 275 10.71 -14.46 4.73
CA GLY A 275 10.29 -14.23 6.12
C GLY A 275 10.88 -12.95 6.74
N ASN A 276 11.47 -12.07 5.93
CA ASN A 276 12.06 -10.80 6.35
C ASN A 276 11.05 -9.65 6.40
N LEU A 277 9.85 -9.82 5.83
CA LEU A 277 8.78 -8.83 5.80
C LEU A 277 7.43 -9.47 6.06
N ASN A 278 6.65 -8.87 6.97
CA ASN A 278 5.30 -9.32 7.29
C ASN A 278 4.25 -8.33 6.79
N LEU A 279 3.17 -8.84 6.18
CA LEU A 279 2.07 -8.02 5.67
C LEU A 279 0.82 -8.21 6.53
N HIS A 280 0.25 -7.11 7.00
CA HIS A 280 -0.86 -7.10 7.95
C HIS A 280 -2.02 -6.23 7.46
N GLY A 281 -3.24 -6.73 7.68
CA GLY A 281 -4.45 -5.94 7.56
C GLY A 281 -4.95 -5.52 8.93
N GLY A 282 -5.41 -4.28 9.04
CA GLY A 282 -6.07 -3.72 10.22
C GLY A 282 -7.39 -3.05 9.83
N TYR A 283 -8.44 -3.22 10.61
CA TYR A 283 -9.71 -2.54 10.42
C TYR A 283 -10.16 -1.89 11.72
N TYR A 284 -10.13 -0.56 11.75
CA TYR A 284 -10.58 0.24 12.89
C TYR A 284 -12.05 0.63 12.74
N ASN A 285 -12.89 0.13 13.64
CA ASN A 285 -14.27 0.57 13.73
C ASN A 285 -14.40 1.63 14.82
N PHE A 286 -14.47 2.90 14.42
CA PHE A 286 -14.61 4.01 15.38
C PHE A 286 -16.05 4.16 15.92
N ILE A 287 -17.02 3.38 15.44
CA ILE A 287 -18.39 3.41 15.97
C ILE A 287 -18.43 2.69 17.33
N ASP A 288 -17.72 1.58 17.45
CA ASP A 288 -17.67 0.75 18.67
C ASP A 288 -16.27 0.70 19.31
N CYS A 289 -15.32 1.46 18.77
CA CYS A 289 -13.93 1.53 19.22
C CYS A 289 -13.23 0.16 19.22
N THR A 290 -13.47 -0.65 18.19
CA THR A 290 -12.81 -1.95 18.02
C THR A 290 -11.75 -1.93 16.92
N PHE A 291 -10.75 -2.79 17.04
CA PHE A 291 -9.72 -2.99 16.01
C PHE A 291 -9.58 -4.47 15.65
N GLU A 292 -9.88 -4.82 14.40
CA GLU A 292 -9.60 -6.16 13.88
C GLU A 292 -8.23 -6.18 13.19
N LYS A 293 -7.40 -7.19 13.49
CA LYS A 293 -6.09 -7.37 12.87
C LYS A 293 -5.96 -8.76 12.27
N TRP A 294 -5.31 -8.87 11.12
CA TRP A 294 -4.93 -10.15 10.51
C TRP A 294 -3.59 -10.06 9.77
N THR A 295 -3.01 -11.22 9.43
CA THR A 295 -1.73 -11.33 8.72
C THR A 295 -1.91 -12.12 7.42
N LEU A 296 -1.32 -11.63 6.33
CA LEU A 296 -1.18 -12.39 5.09
C LEU A 296 0.04 -13.30 5.19
N VAL A 297 -0.16 -14.60 4.96
CA VAL A 297 0.88 -15.62 5.09
C VAL A 297 1.09 -16.31 3.74
N TYR A 298 2.35 -16.38 3.32
CA TYR A 298 2.77 -17.14 2.15
C TYR A 298 2.67 -18.65 2.41
N ARG A 299 2.12 -19.40 1.45
CA ARG A 299 2.05 -20.87 1.49
C ARG A 299 2.88 -21.44 0.35
N PRO A 300 4.11 -21.94 0.60
CA PRO A 300 4.85 -22.67 -0.41
C PRO A 300 4.14 -24.00 -0.70
N GLY A 301 3.94 -24.34 -1.99
CA GLY A 301 3.65 -25.72 -2.42
C GLY A 301 2.19 -26.12 -2.71
N LEU A 302 1.27 -25.20 -2.98
CA LEU A 302 -0.06 -25.55 -3.52
C LEU A 302 -0.11 -25.32 -5.04
N GLU A 303 0.05 -26.39 -5.82
CA GLU A 303 -0.35 -26.37 -7.23
C GLU A 303 -1.89 -26.20 -7.31
N GLY A 304 -2.34 -25.11 -7.94
CA GLY A 304 -3.77 -24.83 -8.15
C GLY A 304 -4.52 -24.09 -7.03
N GLY A 305 -3.86 -23.74 -5.91
CA GLY A 305 -4.45 -22.94 -4.83
C GLY A 305 -3.92 -21.49 -4.78
N SER A 306 -4.59 -20.59 -4.06
CA SER A 306 -4.03 -19.26 -3.76
C SER A 306 -2.72 -19.41 -2.98
N LYS A 307 -1.63 -18.86 -3.51
CA LYS A 307 -0.28 -18.84 -2.89
C LYS A 307 -0.23 -18.15 -1.52
N TYR A 308 -1.32 -17.47 -1.15
CA TYR A 308 -1.44 -16.66 0.04
C TYR A 308 -2.72 -16.98 0.80
N ALA A 309 -2.66 -16.86 2.12
CA ALA A 309 -3.82 -17.01 2.99
C ALA A 309 -3.81 -15.99 4.12
N ILE A 310 -5.00 -15.61 4.58
CA ILE A 310 -5.16 -14.77 5.77
C ILE A 310 -5.15 -15.68 7.01
N LYS A 311 -4.34 -15.33 8.01
CA LYS A 311 -4.24 -16.00 9.31
C LYS A 311 -4.23 -14.98 10.45
N ASN A 312 -4.25 -15.49 11.69
CA ASN A 312 -4.06 -14.72 12.92
C ASN A 312 -5.05 -13.55 13.03
N ARG A 313 -6.32 -13.81 12.71
CA ARG A 313 -7.38 -12.83 12.90
C ARG A 313 -7.64 -12.66 14.40
N SER A 314 -7.48 -11.45 14.90
CA SER A 314 -7.76 -11.07 16.29
C SER A 314 -8.58 -9.79 16.32
N THR A 315 -9.43 -9.66 17.33
CA THR A 315 -10.17 -8.43 17.62
C THR A 315 -9.68 -7.86 18.95
N TRP A 316 -9.42 -6.55 18.98
CA TRP A 316 -9.06 -5.79 20.17
C TRP A 316 -10.26 -4.89 20.50
N SER A 317 -10.73 -4.97 21.74
CA SER A 317 -11.95 -4.33 22.25
C SER A 317 -11.73 -3.84 23.67
#